data_AF-G3P6I8-F1
#
_entry.id   AF-G3P6I8-F1
#
_cell.length_a   1.000
_cell.length_b   1.000
_cell.length_c   1.000
_cell.angle_alpha   90.00
_cell.angle_beta   90.00
_cell.angle_gamma   90.00
#
_symmetry.space_group_name_H-M   'P 1'
#
loop_
_entity.id
_entity.type
_entity.pdbx_description
1 polymer ?
#
loop_
_entity_poly.entity_id
_entity_poly.type
_entity_poly.pdbx_seq_one_letter_code
_entity_poly.pdbx_strand_id
1 'polypeptide(L)'
;MNGFTLMLLFAAQCFPVTASQGGNKSAQLFFCSIPGCGSNVTHVFCNDESLLSDGPIPNCTGPPPPNTVCQHKGFAFASTDSDAGCDFEGKDGLIESGKCTDNSSICASLHRGFHRPSLTTAFPLVNATSQVPTRGRYGLIVEGVILGLLIVGIGIARRVSYRRSQQDSASNAAVTEPLRQMEGPEGISDSDTAGLEDGGSTSHQESGV
;
A
#
# COMPACT_ATOMS: atom_id res chain seq x y z
N MET A 1 9.92 1.76 -45.18
CA MET A 1 9.80 0.39 -44.64
C MET A 1 10.30 0.41 -43.21
N ASN A 2 9.56 -0.27 -42.33
CA ASN A 2 9.86 -0.67 -40.95
C ASN A 2 9.37 0.27 -39.84
N GLY A 3 8.49 -0.29 -39.02
CA GLY A 3 8.40 0.01 -37.59
C GLY A 3 7.07 0.59 -37.14
N PHE A 4 6.04 -0.24 -36.96
CA PHE A 4 5.02 -0.02 -35.92
C PHE A 4 4.25 -1.34 -35.69
N THR A 5 4.80 -2.18 -34.81
CA THR A 5 4.11 -3.33 -34.24
C THR A 5 4.31 -3.28 -32.74
N LEU A 6 3.44 -2.57 -32.02
CA LEU A 6 3.34 -2.70 -30.56
C LEU A 6 1.96 -2.24 -30.09
N MET A 7 1.00 -3.17 -30.05
CA MET A 7 -0.33 -2.94 -29.51
C MET A 7 -0.91 -4.27 -29.00
N LEU A 8 -0.22 -4.88 -28.05
CA LEU A 8 -0.73 -5.99 -27.24
C LEU A 8 0.03 -5.94 -25.91
N LEU A 9 -0.64 -5.52 -24.83
CA LEU A 9 -0.40 -5.90 -23.42
C LEU A 9 -1.11 -4.92 -22.46
N PHE A 10 -2.44 -4.96 -22.39
CA PHE A 10 -3.18 -4.55 -21.19
C PHE A 10 -4.41 -5.44 -21.01
N ALA A 11 -4.16 -6.74 -20.89
CA ALA A 11 -5.01 -7.60 -20.09
C ALA A 11 -4.26 -7.84 -18.78
N ALA A 12 -4.32 -6.87 -17.87
CA ALA A 12 -3.91 -7.08 -16.47
C ALA A 12 -4.95 -7.97 -15.78
N GLN A 13 -4.91 -9.23 -16.17
CA GLN A 13 -5.00 -10.43 -15.34
C GLN A 13 -5.66 -10.21 -13.97
N CYS A 14 -6.98 -10.43 -13.93
CA CYS A 14 -7.61 -11.02 -12.75
C CYS A 14 -7.01 -12.41 -12.57
N PHE A 15 -5.82 -12.53 -11.98
CA PHE A 15 -5.34 -13.83 -11.53
C PHE A 15 -6.22 -14.24 -10.35
N PRO A 16 -6.98 -15.34 -10.44
CA PRO A 16 -7.35 -16.03 -9.22
C PRO A 16 -6.03 -16.42 -8.55
N VAL A 17 -5.76 -15.86 -7.38
CA VAL A 17 -4.67 -16.30 -6.51
C VAL A 17 -4.86 -17.81 -6.38
N THR A 18 -3.94 -18.57 -6.97
CA THR A 18 -3.88 -20.01 -6.85
C THR A 18 -3.69 -20.32 -5.38
N ALA A 19 -4.76 -20.78 -4.74
CA ALA A 19 -4.73 -21.32 -3.39
C ALA A 19 -3.65 -22.41 -3.36
N SER A 20 -2.71 -22.25 -2.43
CA SER A 20 -1.72 -23.26 -2.11
C SER A 20 -2.42 -24.58 -1.83
N GLN A 21 -1.87 -25.63 -2.43
CA GLN A 21 -2.28 -27.02 -2.28
C GLN A 21 -1.91 -27.50 -0.88
N GLY A 22 -2.69 -27.09 0.14
CA GLY A 22 -2.62 -27.58 1.51
C GLY A 22 -3.84 -28.45 1.81
N GLY A 23 -3.63 -29.60 2.46
CA GLY A 23 -4.63 -30.68 2.63
C GLY A 23 -5.97 -30.25 3.26
N ASN A 24 -6.95 -31.15 3.21
CA ASN A 24 -8.36 -31.05 3.62
C ASN A 24 -8.66 -30.57 5.08
N LYS A 25 -7.94 -29.60 5.62
CA LYS A 25 -8.31 -28.89 6.84
C LYS A 25 -9.21 -27.72 6.45
N SER A 26 -10.34 -27.56 7.14
CA SER A 26 -11.16 -26.36 6.94
C SER A 26 -10.42 -25.17 7.55
N ALA A 27 -10.23 -24.11 6.78
CA ALA A 27 -9.60 -22.90 7.27
C ALA A 27 -10.38 -22.36 8.49
N GLN A 28 -9.65 -22.00 9.52
CA GLN A 28 -10.17 -21.37 10.72
C GLN A 28 -10.40 -19.90 10.46
N LEU A 29 -11.37 -19.32 11.15
CA LEU A 29 -11.73 -17.92 10.99
C LEU A 29 -11.62 -17.21 12.33
N PHE A 30 -10.95 -16.07 12.33
CA PHE A 30 -10.74 -15.20 13.48
C PHE A 30 -11.26 -13.81 13.15
N PHE A 31 -11.61 -13.05 14.18
CA PHE A 31 -12.14 -11.70 14.05
C PHE A 31 -11.64 -10.81 15.18
N CYS A 32 -11.57 -9.50 14.97
CA CYS A 32 -11.37 -8.57 16.07
C CYS A 32 -12.70 -8.32 16.81
N SER A 33 -12.69 -8.38 18.14
CA SER A 33 -13.91 -8.49 18.96
C SER A 33 -14.63 -7.16 19.20
N ILE A 34 -13.92 -6.04 19.10
CA ILE A 34 -14.45 -4.71 19.42
C ILE A 34 -15.25 -4.17 18.22
N PRO A 35 -16.51 -3.74 18.37
CA PRO A 35 -17.27 -3.15 17.27
C PRO A 35 -16.53 -1.99 16.61
N GLY A 36 -16.36 -2.05 15.28
CA GLY A 36 -15.64 -1.03 14.53
C GLY A 36 -14.11 -1.20 14.49
N CYS A 37 -13.56 -2.23 15.14
CA CYS A 37 -12.12 -2.51 15.13
C CYS A 37 -11.52 -2.61 13.73
N GLY A 38 -12.29 -3.01 12.71
CA GLY A 38 -11.78 -3.22 11.35
C GLY A 38 -11.14 -1.99 10.73
N SER A 39 -11.56 -0.76 11.12
CA SER A 39 -10.91 0.47 10.64
C SER A 39 -9.60 0.80 11.34
N ASN A 40 -9.33 0.17 12.49
CA ASN A 40 -8.17 0.45 13.33
C ASN A 40 -7.06 -0.59 13.19
N VAL A 41 -7.38 -1.75 12.61
CA VAL A 41 -6.40 -2.81 12.34
C VAL A 41 -5.41 -2.34 11.28
N THR A 42 -4.13 -2.39 11.60
CA THR A 42 -3.00 -2.07 10.72
C THR A 42 -2.18 -3.31 10.37
N HIS A 43 -2.09 -4.28 11.30
CA HIS A 43 -1.41 -5.56 11.08
C HIS A 43 -2.27 -6.73 11.54
N VAL A 44 -2.10 -7.86 10.85
CA VAL A 44 -2.71 -9.13 11.23
C VAL A 44 -1.66 -10.21 11.10
N PHE A 45 -1.42 -10.92 12.20
CA PHE A 45 -0.48 -12.03 12.26
C PHE A 45 -1.23 -13.31 12.55
N CYS A 46 -0.99 -14.36 11.78
CA CYS A 46 -1.50 -15.71 12.07
C CYS A 46 -0.31 -16.66 11.98
N ASN A 47 -0.05 -17.45 13.04
CA ASN A 47 1.10 -18.36 13.08
C ASN A 47 2.44 -17.66 12.76
N ASP A 48 2.69 -16.49 13.38
CA ASP A 48 3.85 -15.63 13.16
C ASP A 48 4.02 -15.10 11.71
N GLU A 49 3.06 -15.39 10.82
CA GLU A 49 3.04 -14.89 9.45
C GLU A 49 2.16 -13.64 9.35
N SER A 50 2.71 -12.56 8.77
CA SER A 50 1.93 -11.35 8.49
C SER A 50 1.02 -11.59 7.29
N LEU A 51 -0.29 -11.60 7.53
CA LEU A 51 -1.31 -11.65 6.47
C LEU A 51 -1.72 -10.27 5.97
N LEU A 52 -1.42 -9.23 6.76
CA LEU A 52 -1.63 -7.83 6.41
C LEU A 52 -0.46 -7.01 6.93
N SER A 53 0.28 -6.41 6.01
CA SER A 53 1.32 -5.44 6.30
C SER A 53 0.94 -4.12 5.64
N ASP A 54 0.40 -3.20 6.46
CA ASP A 54 0.04 -1.83 6.09
C ASP A 54 -1.03 -1.68 5.00
N GLY A 55 -1.94 -0.72 5.21
CA GLY A 55 -2.95 -0.33 4.23
C GLY A 55 -4.37 -0.80 4.54
N PRO A 56 -5.33 -0.48 3.65
CA PRO A 56 -6.74 -0.71 3.90
C PRO A 56 -7.11 -2.19 3.73
N ILE A 57 -7.89 -2.72 4.66
CA ILE A 57 -8.42 -4.08 4.59
C ILE A 57 -9.52 -4.15 3.52
N PRO A 58 -9.46 -5.12 2.57
CA PRO A 58 -10.49 -5.25 1.55
C PRO A 58 -11.83 -5.67 2.16
N ASN A 59 -12.94 -5.14 1.63
CA ASN A 59 -14.28 -5.55 2.07
C ASN A 59 -14.63 -6.93 1.51
N CYS A 60 -15.24 -7.78 2.34
CA CYS A 60 -15.77 -9.08 1.92
C CYS A 60 -17.28 -9.19 2.14
N THR A 61 -17.92 -10.00 1.31
CA THR A 61 -19.33 -10.39 1.44
C THR A 61 -19.50 -11.80 2.00
N GLY A 62 -18.42 -12.57 2.11
CA GLY A 62 -18.38 -13.91 2.66
C GLY A 62 -17.05 -14.18 3.37
N PRO A 63 -16.84 -15.40 3.87
CA PRO A 63 -15.60 -15.77 4.55
C PRO A 63 -14.37 -15.51 3.66
N PRO A 64 -13.30 -14.90 4.20
CA PRO A 64 -12.05 -14.72 3.46
C PRO A 64 -11.46 -16.09 3.07
N PRO A 65 -10.80 -16.18 1.91
CA PRO A 65 -9.97 -17.33 1.57
C PRO A 65 -8.91 -17.63 2.65
N PRO A 66 -8.37 -18.85 2.70
CA PRO A 66 -7.33 -19.18 3.66
C PRO A 66 -6.08 -18.29 3.52
N ASN A 67 -5.49 -17.95 4.67
CA ASN A 67 -4.33 -17.07 4.82
C ASN A 67 -4.57 -15.69 4.19
N THR A 68 -5.80 -15.18 4.30
CA THR A 68 -6.15 -13.83 3.87
C THR A 68 -6.96 -13.08 4.92
N VAL A 69 -7.01 -11.76 4.76
CA VAL A 69 -7.77 -10.86 5.61
C VAL A 69 -8.86 -10.14 4.81
N CYS A 70 -9.97 -9.84 5.46
CA CYS A 70 -10.99 -8.96 4.92
C CYS A 70 -11.78 -8.26 6.04
N GLN A 71 -12.55 -7.24 5.70
CA GLN A 71 -13.45 -6.56 6.63
C GLN A 71 -14.91 -6.70 6.21
N HIS A 72 -15.79 -6.84 7.20
CA HIS A 72 -17.23 -6.86 7.00
C HIS A 72 -17.93 -6.19 8.19
N LYS A 73 -18.83 -5.23 7.91
CA LYS A 73 -19.62 -4.51 8.94
C LYS A 73 -18.78 -3.91 10.09
N GLY A 74 -17.59 -3.42 9.77
CA GLY A 74 -16.71 -2.79 10.76
C GLY A 74 -15.86 -3.76 11.59
N PHE A 75 -15.90 -5.06 11.29
CA PHE A 75 -15.00 -6.06 11.88
C PHE A 75 -13.96 -6.48 10.84
N ALA A 76 -12.72 -6.70 11.27
CA ALA A 76 -11.72 -7.40 10.47
C ALA A 76 -11.81 -8.89 10.77
N PHE A 77 -11.59 -9.68 9.72
CA PHE A 77 -11.60 -11.14 9.73
C PHE A 77 -10.32 -11.65 9.10
N ALA A 78 -9.75 -12.68 9.68
CA ALA A 78 -8.57 -13.37 9.19
C ALA A 78 -8.89 -14.86 9.09
N SER A 79 -8.52 -15.49 7.98
CA SER A 79 -8.60 -16.94 7.87
C SER A 79 -7.23 -17.56 7.77
N THR A 80 -7.02 -18.72 8.40
CA THR A 80 -5.75 -19.48 8.34
C THR A 80 -6.04 -20.97 8.27
N ASP A 81 -5.19 -21.72 7.58
CA ASP A 81 -5.25 -23.20 7.54
C ASP A 81 -4.62 -23.85 8.79
N SER A 82 -4.01 -23.03 9.65
CA SER A 82 -3.36 -23.49 10.87
C SER A 82 -4.34 -23.55 12.05
N ASP A 83 -3.97 -24.34 13.06
CA ASP A 83 -4.68 -24.40 14.33
C ASP A 83 -4.26 -23.26 15.29
N ALA A 84 -3.31 -22.40 14.86
CA ALA A 84 -2.82 -21.27 15.62
C ALA A 84 -3.83 -20.12 15.63
N GLY A 85 -3.73 -19.27 16.67
CA GLY A 85 -4.50 -18.04 16.76
C GLY A 85 -4.06 -16.99 15.73
N CYS A 86 -4.90 -15.97 15.57
CA CYS A 86 -4.54 -14.75 14.86
C CYS A 86 -4.59 -13.55 15.81
N ASP A 87 -3.54 -12.75 15.75
CA ASP A 87 -3.39 -11.50 16.46
C ASP A 87 -3.68 -10.32 15.53
N PHE A 88 -4.42 -9.35 16.05
CA PHE A 88 -4.80 -8.14 15.33
C PHE A 88 -4.15 -6.98 16.04
N GLU A 89 -3.37 -6.17 15.33
CA GLU A 89 -2.78 -4.96 15.89
C GLU A 89 -3.35 -3.73 15.22
N GLY A 90 -3.55 -2.69 16.02
CA GLY A 90 -3.85 -1.36 15.53
C GLY A 90 -2.83 -0.34 16.04
N LYS A 91 -3.11 0.94 15.79
CA LYS A 91 -2.25 2.04 16.20
C LYS A 91 -2.00 2.11 17.71
N ASP A 92 -2.98 1.68 18.50
CA ASP A 92 -2.94 1.70 19.96
C ASP A 92 -2.42 0.38 20.57
N GLY A 93 -1.93 -0.54 19.73
CA GLY A 93 -1.39 -1.84 20.13
C GLY A 93 -2.32 -3.01 19.79
N LEU A 94 -2.19 -4.10 20.55
CA LEU A 94 -2.94 -5.34 20.34
C LEU A 94 -4.44 -5.12 20.52
N ILE A 95 -5.22 -5.58 19.55
CA ILE A 95 -6.68 -5.55 19.54
C ILE A 95 -7.17 -6.95 19.92
N GLU A 96 -8.11 -7.00 20.88
CA GLU A 96 -8.73 -8.25 21.30
C GLU A 96 -9.36 -8.99 20.11
N SER A 97 -8.99 -10.27 19.96
CA SER A 97 -9.47 -11.14 18.89
C SER A 97 -10.34 -12.28 19.44
N GLY A 98 -11.15 -12.86 18.55
CA GLY A 98 -12.01 -13.99 18.84
C GLY A 98 -11.95 -14.99 17.70
N LYS A 99 -12.16 -16.27 18.03
CA LYS A 99 -12.30 -17.35 17.04
C LYS A 99 -13.76 -17.54 16.67
N CYS A 100 -14.04 -17.65 15.38
CA CYS A 100 -15.36 -18.03 14.90
C CYS A 100 -15.65 -19.49 15.27
N THR A 101 -16.71 -19.66 16.04
CA THR A 101 -17.36 -20.95 16.32
C THR A 101 -18.76 -20.93 15.74
N ASP A 102 -19.41 -22.09 15.62
CA ASP A 102 -20.77 -22.22 15.06
C ASP A 102 -21.81 -21.30 15.71
N ASN A 103 -21.58 -20.88 16.97
CA ASN A 103 -22.47 -20.00 17.74
C ASN A 103 -22.08 -18.51 17.71
N SER A 104 -21.02 -18.11 17.00
CA SER A 104 -20.61 -16.70 16.94
C SER A 104 -21.54 -15.93 15.99
N SER A 105 -22.37 -15.05 16.56
CA SER A 105 -23.30 -14.20 15.81
C SER A 105 -22.58 -13.26 14.83
N ILE A 106 -21.34 -12.88 15.16
CA ILE A 106 -20.46 -12.05 14.31
C ILE A 106 -20.13 -12.82 13.04
N CYS A 107 -19.72 -14.08 13.18
CA CYS A 107 -19.31 -14.94 12.05
C CYS A 107 -20.51 -15.45 11.24
N ALA A 108 -21.67 -15.63 11.86
CA ALA A 108 -22.91 -15.98 11.15
C ALA A 108 -23.27 -14.97 10.05
N SER A 109 -22.85 -13.71 10.19
CA SER A 109 -23.11 -12.66 9.20
C SER A 109 -22.30 -12.83 7.91
N LEU A 110 -21.11 -13.44 7.98
CA LEU A 110 -20.28 -13.77 6.82
C LEU A 110 -20.83 -14.96 6.03
N HIS A 111 -21.34 -15.98 6.72
CA HIS A 111 -21.87 -17.17 6.05
C HIS A 111 -23.19 -16.90 5.30
N ARG A 112 -24.01 -15.94 5.76
CA ARG A 112 -25.27 -15.59 5.08
C ARG A 112 -25.08 -14.92 3.72
N GLY A 113 -23.92 -14.32 3.44
CA GLY A 113 -23.63 -13.72 2.14
C GLY A 113 -23.40 -14.73 1.02
N PHE A 114 -23.26 -16.02 1.35
CA PHE A 114 -23.04 -17.11 0.39
C PHE A 114 -24.32 -17.86 0.00
N HIS A 115 -25.45 -17.61 0.68
CA HIS A 115 -26.74 -18.15 0.25
C HIS A 115 -27.22 -17.38 -0.98
N ARG A 116 -26.97 -17.99 -2.15
CA ARG A 116 -27.68 -17.92 -3.44
C ARG A 116 -28.93 -17.00 -3.45
N PRO A 117 -29.11 -16.14 -4.46
CA PRO A 117 -30.26 -15.25 -4.54
C PRO A 117 -31.56 -16.06 -4.55
N SER A 118 -32.27 -16.07 -3.43
CA SER A 118 -33.66 -16.53 -3.42
C SER A 118 -34.50 -15.46 -4.11
N LEU A 119 -35.01 -15.81 -5.28
CA LEU A 119 -36.11 -15.09 -5.92
C LEU A 119 -37.26 -14.94 -4.91
N THR A 120 -37.68 -13.68 -4.74
CA THR A 120 -39.06 -13.23 -4.48
C THR A 120 -39.81 -13.85 -3.29
N THR A 121 -39.94 -13.08 -2.20
CA THR A 121 -41.24 -12.90 -1.54
C THR A 121 -41.24 -11.54 -0.82
N ALA A 122 -42.37 -10.85 -0.88
CA ALA A 122 -42.47 -9.42 -0.72
C ALA A 122 -42.92 -8.97 0.69
N PHE A 123 -42.46 -7.75 1.05
CA PHE A 123 -42.99 -6.78 2.04
C PHE A 123 -42.79 -7.02 3.56
N PRO A 124 -42.86 -5.96 4.43
CA PRO A 124 -42.94 -4.53 4.15
C PRO A 124 -41.80 -3.68 4.75
N LEU A 125 -41.70 -2.49 4.15
CA LEU A 125 -41.03 -1.27 4.58
C LEU A 125 -41.14 -1.02 6.10
N VAL A 126 -40.02 -1.10 6.82
CA VAL A 126 -39.90 -0.45 8.14
C VAL A 126 -39.04 0.79 7.95
N ASN A 127 -39.72 1.94 7.96
CA ASN A 127 -39.14 3.26 8.07
C ASN A 127 -38.23 3.33 9.31
N ALA A 128 -36.92 3.35 9.09
CA ALA A 128 -35.99 3.96 10.02
C ALA A 128 -35.31 5.12 9.29
N THR A 129 -36.02 6.25 9.28
CA THR A 129 -35.43 7.58 9.10
C THR A 129 -34.34 7.78 10.14
N SER A 130 -33.09 7.53 9.75
CA SER A 130 -31.94 8.20 10.33
C SER A 130 -31.19 8.86 9.18
N GLN A 131 -31.61 10.09 8.89
CA GLN A 131 -30.86 11.02 8.06
C GLN A 131 -29.57 11.35 8.79
N VAL A 132 -28.51 10.58 8.52
CA VAL A 132 -27.14 11.06 8.72
C VAL A 132 -26.71 11.64 7.38
N PRO A 133 -26.18 12.89 7.33
CA PRO A 133 -25.96 13.58 6.08
C PRO A 133 -24.95 12.81 5.24
N THR A 134 -25.37 12.44 4.02
CA THR A 134 -24.48 12.05 2.94
C THR A 134 -23.60 13.24 2.57
N ARG A 135 -22.51 13.44 3.33
CA ARG A 135 -21.43 14.35 2.95
C ARG A 135 -20.81 13.78 1.67
N GLY A 136 -21.13 14.46 0.58
CA GLY A 136 -21.04 13.95 -0.78
C GLY A 136 -19.66 13.45 -1.18
N ARG A 137 -19.67 12.31 -1.89
CA ARG A 137 -18.53 11.77 -2.66
C ARG A 137 -18.14 12.64 -3.88
N TYR A 138 -18.60 13.90 -3.93
CA TYR A 138 -18.17 14.91 -4.91
C TYR A 138 -16.97 15.75 -4.41
N GLY A 139 -16.57 15.62 -3.14
CA GLY A 139 -15.46 16.40 -2.57
C GLY A 139 -14.05 15.95 -3.01
N LEU A 140 -13.85 14.67 -3.32
CA LEU A 140 -12.51 14.13 -3.58
C LEU A 140 -12.00 14.37 -5.01
N ILE A 141 -12.88 14.58 -5.99
CA ILE A 141 -12.46 14.88 -7.37
C ILE A 141 -12.00 16.34 -7.48
N VAL A 142 -12.65 17.25 -6.74
CA VAL A 142 -12.31 18.68 -6.78
C VAL A 142 -10.97 18.96 -6.09
N GLU A 143 -10.66 18.26 -4.99
CA GLU A 143 -9.41 18.45 -4.25
C GLU A 143 -8.18 18.02 -5.05
N GLY A 144 -8.26 16.90 -5.78
CA GLY A 144 -7.18 16.41 -6.63
C GLY A 144 -6.86 17.34 -7.81
N VAL A 145 -7.88 17.95 -8.42
CA VAL A 145 -7.69 18.86 -9.56
C VAL A 145 -7.01 20.17 -9.12
N ILE A 146 -7.38 20.72 -7.96
CA ILE A 146 -6.76 21.95 -7.43
C ILE A 146 -5.29 21.70 -7.09
N LEU A 147 -4.97 20.57 -6.43
CA LEU A 147 -3.60 20.22 -6.11
C LEU A 147 -2.75 19.98 -7.37
N GLY A 148 -3.31 19.30 -8.38
CA GLY A 148 -2.65 19.09 -9.66
C GLY A 148 -2.33 20.40 -10.39
N LEU A 149 -3.28 21.33 -10.45
CA LEU A 149 -3.08 22.64 -11.09
C LEU A 149 -2.01 23.48 -10.36
N LEU A 150 -1.94 23.41 -9.03
CA LEU A 150 -0.90 24.10 -8.25
C LEU A 150 0.51 23.57 -8.59
N ILE A 151 0.69 22.25 -8.65
CA ILE A 151 1.99 21.64 -8.95
C ILE A 151 2.45 22.02 -10.37
N VAL A 152 1.54 21.94 -11.36
CA VAL A 152 1.83 22.34 -12.74
C VAL A 152 2.16 23.83 -12.82
N GLY A 153 1.39 24.68 -12.15
CA GLY A 153 1.62 26.12 -12.09
C GLY A 153 3.00 26.48 -11.51
N ILE A 154 3.38 25.87 -10.40
CA ILE A 154 4.70 26.05 -9.77
C ILE A 154 5.82 25.59 -10.72
N GLY A 155 5.64 24.46 -11.41
CA GLY A 155 6.59 23.95 -12.39
C GLY A 155 6.82 24.92 -13.55
N ILE A 156 5.75 25.49 -14.11
CA ILE A 156 5.83 26.50 -15.18
C ILE A 156 6.49 27.78 -14.67
N ALA A 157 6.10 28.28 -13.49
CA ALA A 157 6.66 29.49 -12.90
C ALA A 157 8.17 29.36 -12.65
N ARG A 158 8.62 28.22 -12.09
CA ARG A 158 10.06 27.94 -11.91
C ARG A 158 10.80 27.88 -13.23
N ARG A 159 10.23 27.26 -14.27
CA ARG A 159 10.86 27.18 -15.59
C ARG A 159 11.03 28.55 -16.23
N VAL A 160 10.02 29.43 -16.11
CA VAL A 160 10.09 30.81 -16.62
C VAL A 160 11.11 31.64 -15.83
N SER A 161 11.11 31.54 -14.50
CA SER A 161 12.08 32.24 -13.65
C SER A 161 13.51 31.81 -13.96
N TYR A 162 13.73 30.50 -14.15
CA TYR A 162 15.04 29.97 -14.52
C TYR A 162 15.53 30.51 -15.86
N ARG A 163 14.64 30.61 -16.86
CA ARG A 163 14.98 31.21 -18.15
C ARG A 163 15.31 32.71 -18.04
N ARG A 164 14.58 33.47 -17.22
CA ARG A 164 14.91 34.88 -16.96
C ARG A 164 16.29 35.04 -16.31
N SER A 165 16.60 34.24 -15.28
CA SER A 165 17.93 34.28 -14.65
C SER A 165 19.07 33.98 -15.63
N GLN A 166 18.85 33.10 -16.62
CA GLN A 166 19.84 32.88 -17.67
C GLN A 166 19.94 34.05 -18.66
N GLN A 167 18.83 34.74 -18.98
CA GLN A 167 18.87 35.93 -19.83
C GLN A 167 19.58 37.12 -19.15
N ASP A 168 19.37 37.32 -17.86
CA ASP A 168 20.05 38.39 -17.10
C ASP A 168 21.56 38.12 -16.97
N SER A 169 21.97 36.84 -16.95
CA SER A 169 23.38 36.45 -16.97
C SER A 169 24.02 36.65 -18.34
N ALA A 170 23.27 36.49 -19.43
CA ALA A 170 23.78 36.73 -20.78
C ALA A 170 23.84 38.23 -21.14
N SER A 171 22.94 39.06 -20.61
CA SER A 171 22.90 40.50 -20.89
C SER A 171 24.03 41.29 -20.22
N ASN A 172 24.58 40.80 -19.11
CA ASN A 172 25.70 41.45 -18.41
C ASN A 172 27.08 40.90 -18.82
N ALA A 173 27.13 39.84 -19.64
CA ALA A 173 28.40 39.28 -20.14
C ALA A 173 28.93 39.98 -21.41
N ALA A 174 28.21 40.97 -21.95
CA ALA A 174 28.61 41.67 -23.18
C ALA A 174 29.52 42.90 -22.95
N VAL A 175 29.84 43.27 -21.71
CA VAL A 175 30.74 44.40 -21.41
C VAL A 175 31.67 44.04 -20.26
N THR A 176 32.60 43.12 -20.48
CA THR A 176 33.94 43.19 -19.88
C THR A 176 34.86 42.33 -20.76
N GLU A 177 35.60 42.98 -21.65
CA GLU A 177 36.76 42.40 -22.32
C GLU A 177 37.99 42.75 -21.47
N PRO A 178 38.60 41.81 -20.72
CA PRO A 178 39.97 41.97 -20.26
C PRO A 178 40.89 41.32 -21.28
N LEU A 179 41.58 42.22 -21.98
CA LEU A 179 42.65 41.96 -22.91
C LEU A 179 43.79 41.18 -22.23
N ARG A 180 44.23 40.09 -22.88
CA ARG A 180 45.56 39.44 -22.78
C ARG A 180 45.96 38.79 -21.44
N GLN A 181 46.41 37.54 -21.50
CA GLN A 181 47.86 37.25 -21.63
C GLN A 181 48.10 35.77 -21.99
N MET A 182 49.04 35.60 -22.93
CA MET A 182 49.64 34.36 -23.42
C MET A 182 50.61 33.74 -22.40
N GLU A 183 51.16 32.57 -22.77
CA GLU A 183 52.27 31.82 -22.14
C GLU A 183 51.88 30.99 -20.91
N GLY A 184 52.19 29.70 -20.75
CA GLY A 184 53.17 28.79 -21.37
C GLY A 184 53.22 27.50 -20.49
N PRO A 185 54.12 26.54 -20.74
CA PRO A 185 53.80 25.09 -20.75
C PRO A 185 54.24 24.27 -19.52
N GLU A 186 53.81 23.00 -19.54
CA GLU A 186 54.49 21.80 -19.01
C GLU A 186 54.67 21.63 -17.48
N GLY A 187 54.17 20.50 -16.96
CA GLY A 187 54.37 20.10 -15.56
C GLY A 187 53.64 18.80 -15.19
N ILE A 188 54.18 17.69 -15.66
CA ILE A 188 53.95 16.30 -15.23
C ILE A 188 53.99 16.19 -13.69
N SER A 189 53.04 15.49 -13.07
CA SER A 189 53.31 14.80 -11.81
C SER A 189 52.30 13.69 -11.56
N ASP A 190 52.74 12.46 -11.79
CA ASP A 190 52.15 11.23 -11.26
C ASP A 190 52.16 11.24 -9.73
N SER A 191 51.12 10.66 -9.12
CA SER A 191 51.23 9.96 -7.85
C SER A 191 50.09 8.98 -7.70
N ASP A 192 50.42 7.74 -8.03
CA ASP A 192 49.81 6.54 -7.48
C ASP A 192 49.90 6.56 -5.94
N THR A 193 48.84 6.15 -5.27
CA THR A 193 48.97 5.49 -3.97
C THR A 193 47.93 4.38 -3.88
N ALA A 194 48.43 3.16 -4.05
CA ALA A 194 47.79 1.94 -3.62
C ALA A 194 47.80 1.88 -2.08
N GLY A 195 46.67 1.48 -1.50
CA GLY A 195 46.54 1.13 -0.09
C GLY A 195 45.63 -0.07 0.03
N LEU A 196 46.23 -1.27 -0.04
CA LEU A 196 45.69 -2.52 0.47
C LEU A 196 45.54 -2.45 2.00
N GLU A 197 44.57 -3.21 2.52
CA GLU A 197 44.56 -3.99 3.79
C GLU A 197 43.11 -4.01 4.33
N ASP A 198 42.31 -5.08 4.20
CA ASP A 198 42.43 -6.46 4.70
C ASP A 198 41.91 -6.63 6.14
N GLY A 199 41.19 -7.74 6.36
CA GLY A 199 40.96 -8.32 7.69
C GLY A 199 39.66 -7.95 8.43
N GLY A 200 38.78 -8.93 8.65
CA GLY A 200 37.72 -8.79 9.66
C GLY A 200 36.63 -9.85 9.76
N SER A 201 36.93 -11.14 9.60
CA SER A 201 36.03 -12.22 10.04
C SER A 201 36.23 -12.53 11.52
N THR A 202 35.17 -12.43 12.33
CA THR A 202 35.01 -13.09 13.65
C THR A 202 33.50 -13.27 13.87
N SER A 203 32.94 -14.47 13.70
CA SER A 203 32.93 -15.63 14.62
C SER A 203 31.89 -15.51 15.74
N HIS A 204 31.00 -16.50 15.76
CA HIS A 204 30.38 -17.14 16.93
C HIS A 204 29.86 -16.26 18.08
N GLN A 205 28.55 -16.36 18.34
CA GLN A 205 28.16 -16.76 19.68
C GLN A 205 26.99 -17.76 19.63
N GLU A 206 27.31 -18.93 20.16
CA GLU A 206 26.51 -20.12 20.38
C GLU A 206 26.21 -20.19 21.88
N SER A 207 25.11 -20.87 22.24
CA SER A 207 24.71 -21.33 23.58
C SER A 207 24.22 -20.28 24.58
N GLY A 208 23.19 -20.54 25.38
CA GLY A 208 22.44 -21.78 25.58
C GLY A 208 21.57 -21.72 26.84
N VAL A 209 20.90 -22.85 27.08
CA VAL A 209 20.05 -23.28 28.22
C VAL A 209 18.61 -22.77 28.21
#